data_AF-A0A9J6FB17-F1
#
_entry.id   AF-A0A9J6FB17-F1
#
_cell.length_a   1.000
_cell.length_b   1.000
_cell.length_c   1.000
_cell.angle_alpha   90.00
_cell.angle_beta   90.00
_cell.angle_gamma   90.00
#
_symmetry.space_group_name_H-M   'P 1'
#
loop_
_entity.id
_entity.type
_entity.pdbx_description
1 polymer ?
#
loop_
_entity_poly.entity_id
_entity_poly.type
_entity_poly.pdbx_seq_one_letter_code
_entity_poly.pdbx_strand_id
1 'polypeptide(L)'
;MQKTGTVPSPAAKRSLPDPVRQEVDELLALDANKKLVKRKVQEQTGKVVLLKDLSNIRSGNKPTTRNDLEKTVHLQQDAYGTRAV
;
A
#
# COMPACT_ATOMS: atom_id res chain seq x y z
N MET A 1 -23.86 -19.15 -22.41
CA MET A 1 -22.40 -19.04 -22.18
C MET A 1 -22.07 -17.60 -21.84
N GLN A 2 -21.98 -17.27 -20.55
CA GLN A 2 -21.68 -15.90 -20.10
C GLN A 2 -20.15 -15.72 -20.00
N LYS A 3 -19.59 -14.80 -20.78
CA LYS A 3 -18.19 -14.40 -20.68
C LYS A 3 -18.09 -13.34 -19.58
N THR A 4 -17.73 -13.74 -18.35
CA THR A 4 -17.36 -12.78 -17.30
C THR A 4 -15.97 -12.24 -17.61
N GLY A 5 -15.91 -11.20 -18.44
CA GLY A 5 -14.72 -10.41 -18.64
C GLY A 5 -14.45 -9.55 -17.41
N THR A 6 -13.72 -10.09 -16.44
CA THR A 6 -13.11 -9.27 -15.38
C THR A 6 -12.12 -8.32 -16.05
N VAL A 7 -12.53 -7.05 -16.23
CA VAL A 7 -11.61 -5.98 -16.61
C VAL A 7 -10.55 -5.83 -15.52
N PRO A 8 -9.26 -6.05 -15.79
CA PRO A 8 -8.23 -5.85 -14.79
C PRO A 8 -8.13 -4.35 -14.49
N SER A 9 -8.45 -3.97 -13.26
CA SER A 9 -8.18 -2.64 -12.72
C SER A 9 -6.74 -2.21 -13.04
N PRO A 10 -6.49 -0.97 -13.49
CA PRO A 10 -5.15 -0.49 -13.85
C PRO A 10 -4.15 -0.55 -12.67
N ALA A 11 -4.64 -0.66 -11.44
CA ALA A 11 -3.82 -0.87 -10.24
C ALA A 11 -3.19 -2.27 -10.17
N ALA A 12 -3.91 -3.31 -10.63
CA ALA A 12 -3.44 -4.70 -10.55
C ALA A 12 -2.25 -4.98 -11.46
N LYS A 13 -2.16 -4.29 -12.62
CA LYS A 13 -1.04 -4.46 -13.57
C LYS A 13 0.30 -3.91 -13.07
N ARG A 14 0.28 -2.95 -12.14
CA ARG A 14 1.49 -2.31 -11.59
C ARG A 14 1.93 -2.85 -10.23
N SER A 15 1.21 -3.86 -9.71
CA SER A 15 1.61 -4.49 -8.46
C SER A 15 2.97 -5.18 -8.63
N LEU A 16 3.92 -4.78 -7.78
CA LEU A 16 5.21 -5.44 -7.69
C LEU A 16 5.05 -6.77 -6.95
N PRO A 17 5.83 -7.81 -7.31
CA PRO A 17 5.90 -9.02 -6.49
C PRO A 17 6.32 -8.66 -5.06
N ASP A 18 5.74 -9.34 -4.06
CA ASP A 18 6.06 -9.12 -2.65
C ASP A 18 7.56 -9.10 -2.30
N PRO A 19 8.42 -10.00 -2.83
CA PRO A 19 9.86 -9.94 -2.54
C PRO A 19 10.53 -8.67 -3.06
N VAL A 20 10.11 -8.19 -4.24
CA VAL A 20 10.63 -6.95 -4.84
C VAL A 20 10.12 -5.74 -4.07
N ARG A 21 8.90 -5.81 -3.55
CA ARG A 21 8.30 -4.76 -2.74
C ARG A 21 9.04 -4.59 -1.41
N GLN A 22 9.47 -5.70 -0.78
CA GLN A 22 10.28 -5.68 0.43
C GLN A 22 11.68 -5.09 0.17
N GLU A 23 12.36 -5.53 -0.89
CA GLU A 23 13.67 -4.97 -1.28
C GLU A 23 13.59 -3.46 -1.53
N VAL A 24 12.53 -3.00 -2.21
CA VAL A 24 12.27 -1.58 -2.44
C VAL A 24 12.06 -0.82 -1.14
N ASP A 25 11.35 -1.41 -0.19
CA ASP A 25 11.09 -0.77 1.10
C ASP A 25 12.37 -0.62 1.93
N GLU A 26 13.20 -1.67 1.97
CA GLU A 26 14.53 -1.64 2.62
C GLU A 26 15.43 -0.57 1.99
N LEU A 27 15.49 -0.49 0.66
CA LEU A 27 16.26 0.54 -0.05
C LEU A 27 15.73 1.94 0.22
N LEU A 28 14.40 2.12 0.32
CA LEU A 28 13.78 3.40 0.62
C LEU A 28 13.94 3.81 2.10
N ALA A 29 14.08 2.85 3.01
CA ALA A 29 14.38 3.08 4.42
C ALA A 29 15.83 3.56 4.63
N LEU A 30 16.76 3.09 3.80
CA LEU A 30 18.16 3.54 3.76
C LEU A 30 18.35 4.88 3.01
N ASP A 31 17.27 5.61 2.73
CA ASP A 31 17.25 6.85 1.96
C ASP A 31 17.94 6.76 0.58
N ALA A 32 17.91 5.57 -0.04
CA ALA A 32 18.47 5.38 -1.36
C ALA A 32 17.77 6.26 -2.42
N ASN A 33 18.53 6.67 -3.43
CA ASN A 33 18.02 7.51 -4.50
C ASN A 33 16.90 6.80 -5.27
N LYS A 34 15.68 7.35 -5.19
CA LYS A 34 14.47 6.82 -5.83
C LYS A 34 14.62 6.61 -7.35
N LYS A 35 15.46 7.39 -8.04
CA LYS A 35 15.72 7.21 -9.48
C LYS A 35 16.52 5.93 -9.75
N LEU A 36 17.49 5.61 -8.90
CA LEU A 36 18.29 4.40 -9.00
C LEU A 36 17.46 3.17 -8.64
N VAL A 37 16.68 3.24 -7.56
CA VAL A 37 15.76 2.17 -7.15
C VAL A 37 14.75 1.88 -8.27
N LYS A 38 14.15 2.93 -8.86
CA LYS A 38 13.27 2.78 -10.03
C LYS A 38 13.94 2.02 -11.16
N ARG A 39 15.16 2.41 -11.54
CA ARG A 39 15.89 1.77 -12.64
C ARG A 39 16.17 0.30 -12.35
N LYS A 40 16.68 -0.02 -11.15
CA LYS A 40 16.96 -1.39 -10.70
C LYS A 40 15.70 -2.27 -10.74
N VAL A 41 14.58 -1.77 -10.23
CA VAL A 41 13.32 -2.52 -10.21
C VAL A 41 12.78 -2.73 -11.62
N GLN A 42 12.89 -1.74 -12.51
CA GLN A 42 12.51 -1.87 -13.91
C GLN A 42 13.37 -2.89 -14.65
N GLU A 43 14.69 -2.90 -14.40
CA GLU A 43 15.63 -3.86 -14.98
C GLU A 43 15.38 -5.29 -14.49
N GLN A 44 15.09 -5.48 -13.20
CA GLN A 44 14.84 -6.81 -12.61
C GLN A 44 13.47 -7.39 -12.98
N THR A 45 12.42 -6.56 -13.00
CA THR A 45 11.03 -7.05 -13.18
C THR A 45 10.48 -6.86 -14.58
N GLY A 46 11.12 -6.04 -15.42
CA GLY A 46 10.59 -5.61 -16.72
C GLY A 46 9.31 -4.78 -16.62
N LYS A 47 8.82 -4.46 -15.41
CA LYS A 47 7.59 -3.69 -15.19
C LYS A 47 7.89 -2.20 -15.13
N VAL A 48 7.04 -1.39 -15.76
CA VAL A 48 7.14 0.06 -15.69
C VAL A 48 6.69 0.55 -14.31
N VAL A 49 7.65 0.91 -13.46
CA VAL A 49 7.42 1.52 -12.14
C VAL A 49 7.56 3.04 -12.20
N LEU A 50 6.64 3.79 -11.59
CA LEU A 50 6.72 5.24 -11.44
C LEU A 50 7.31 5.63 -10.08
N LEU A 51 7.87 6.83 -9.99
CA LEU A 51 8.34 7.38 -8.69
C LEU A 51 7.20 7.53 -7.67
N LYS A 52 5.97 7.72 -8.16
CA LYS A 52 4.77 7.74 -7.34
C LYS A 52 4.51 6.39 -6.69
N ASP A 53 4.76 5.28 -7.39
CA ASP A 53 4.58 3.94 -6.86
C ASP A 53 5.54 3.68 -5.69
N LEU A 54 6.82 4.07 -5.84
CA LEU A 54 7.80 4.03 -4.74
C LEU A 54 7.38 4.89 -3.54
N SER A 55 6.81 6.06 -3.79
CA SER A 55 6.33 6.96 -2.74
C SER A 55 5.09 6.40 -2.03
N ASN A 56 4.22 5.71 -2.76
CA ASN A 56 3.05 5.01 -2.20
C ASN A 56 3.47 3.82 -1.35
N ILE A 57 4.49 3.05 -1.75
CA ILE A 57 5.05 1.95 -0.95
C ILE A 57 5.53 2.49 0.40
N ARG A 58 6.37 3.54 0.39
CA ARG A 58 6.86 4.18 1.62
C ARG A 58 5.74 4.76 2.49
N SER A 59 4.69 5.27 1.88
CA SER A 59 3.58 5.91 2.61
C SER A 59 2.57 4.89 3.14
N GLY A 60 2.39 3.77 2.45
CA GLY A 60 1.49 2.69 2.85
C GLY A 60 1.99 1.89 4.06
N ASN A 61 3.30 1.88 4.31
CA ASN A 61 3.88 1.26 5.51
C ASN A 61 3.85 2.15 6.76
N LYS A 62 3.30 3.38 6.65
CA LYS A 62 3.08 4.20 7.84
C LYS A 62 1.85 3.68 8.57
N PRO A 63 1.94 3.47 9.91
CA PRO A 63 0.75 3.17 10.68
C PRO A 63 -0.30 4.26 10.46
N THR A 64 -1.55 3.86 10.26
CA THR A 64 -2.72 4.75 10.16
C THR A 64 -2.95 5.43 11.50
N THR A 65 -2.13 6.43 11.82
CA THR A 65 -2.17 7.12 13.12
C THR A 65 -3.27 8.18 13.21
N ARG A 66 -3.81 8.61 12.06
CA ARG A 66 -4.71 9.77 12.02
C ARG A 66 -6.19 9.44 12.27
N ASN A 67 -6.65 8.25 11.86
CA ASN A 67 -8.04 7.84 11.98
C ASN A 67 -8.11 6.35 12.32
N ASP A 68 -8.01 6.06 13.61
CA ASP A 68 -8.23 4.72 14.14
C ASP A 68 -9.73 4.51 14.34
N LEU A 69 -10.32 3.72 13.44
CA LEU A 69 -11.74 3.39 13.45
C LEU A 69 -12.11 2.58 14.70
N GLU A 70 -11.25 1.66 15.13
CA GLU A 70 -11.51 0.83 16.31
C GLU A 70 -11.52 1.69 17.57
N LYS A 71 -10.55 2.61 17.69
CA LYS A 71 -10.52 3.58 18.78
C LYS A 71 -11.76 4.48 18.80
N THR A 72 -12.26 4.88 17.64
CA THR A 72 -13.47 5.72 17.52
C THR A 72 -14.73 4.95 17.93
N VAL A 73 -14.84 3.68 17.52
CA VAL A 73 -15.94 2.80 17.91
C VAL A 73 -15.92 2.53 19.41
N HIS A 74 -14.74 2.28 19.98
CA HIS A 74 -14.59 2.13 21.44
C HIS A 74 -15.00 3.38 22.20
N LEU A 75 -14.58 4.57 21.76
CA LEU A 75 -15.01 5.83 22.37
C LEU A 75 -16.54 6.02 22.33
N GLN A 76 -17.20 5.61 21.25
CA GLN A 76 -18.67 5.68 21.16
C GLN A 76 -19.36 4.64 22.05
N GLN A 77 -18.83 3.42 22.12
CA GLN A 77 -19.35 2.37 23.00
C GLN A 77 -19.17 2.73 24.49
N ASP A 78 -18.04 3.32 24.88
CA ASP A 78 -17.83 3.80 26.25
C ASP A 78 -18.76 4.97 26.59
N ALA A 79 -18.95 5.92 25.67
CA ALA A 79 -19.75 7.11 25.92
C ALA A 79 -21.27 6.83 25.96
N TYR A 80 -21.76 5.82 25.23
CA TYR A 80 -23.19 5.60 25.03
C TYR A 80 -23.65 4.16 25.30
N GLY A 81 -22.75 3.23 25.61
CA GLY A 81 -23.06 1.81 25.83
C GLY A 81 -23.77 1.50 27.14
N THR A 82 -23.84 2.44 28.09
CA THR A 82 -24.58 2.26 29.34
C THR A 82 -26.05 2.67 29.22
N ARG A 83 -26.81 1.97 28.37
CA ARG A 83 -28.27 1.81 28.51
C ARG A 83 -28.84 0.74 27.57
N ALA A 84 -28.44 -0.51 27.78
CA ALA A 84 -29.33 -1.63 27.50
C ALA A 84 -30.08 -1.94 28.81
N VAL A 85 -31.32 -1.46 28.87
CA VAL A 85 -32.31 -1.74 29.93
C VAL A 85 -32.78 -3.17 29.81
#